data_AF-A0A525D4A7-F1
#
_entry.id   AF-A0A525D4A7-F1
#
_cell.length_a   1.000
_cell.length_b   1.000
_cell.length_c   1.000
_cell.angle_alpha   90.00
_cell.angle_beta   90.00
_cell.angle_gamma   90.00
#
_symmetry.space_group_name_H-M   'P 1'
#
loop_
_entity.id
_entity.type
_entity.pdbx_description
1 polymer ?
#
loop_
_entity_poly.entity_id
_entity_poly.type
_entity_poly.pdbx_seq_one_letter_code
_entity_poly.pdbx_strand_id
1 'polypeptide(L)'
;MGLIDMAQDPETYIKLPGKRRRIIVGRDTAYLSPDHLLTIESSGFSEQYKRYYFKDIQAINIIKTRKATITNSILLVLMIGLSVWGAFLYPGEMAPLSVFLWIISAVMLVYFIMNAPQGASCEVWIHTRVQKEKIPSLYASRIVNKAMKILVPAIEKVQGTLGGENLKNARNKLYFKKDDQFTPGTRVKIPRVQQTGGSLIWHRISFPMTMISGALIAVAIVYRPPLFLAFASIWMLSGFAVAVVAGAVQTRTGLSGTVKAATWASAGAYLVILVIGYVETVVGWVTMASELDPFQTQNQWEMFKVYSKMDVLGTPWMFWLNTVQASILMMIGAAGLFLFYKDQNR
;
A
#
# COMPACT_ATOMS: atom_id res chain seq x y z
N MET A 1 32.28 -8.26 17.20
CA MET A 1 30.86 -8.53 16.92
C MET A 1 30.83 -9.49 15.75
N GLY A 2 30.59 -10.77 16.02
CA GLY A 2 30.98 -11.89 15.16
C GLY A 2 30.28 -11.88 13.81
N LEU A 3 31.08 -11.75 12.76
CA LEU A 3 30.73 -12.23 11.42
C LEU A 3 30.51 -13.73 11.55
N ILE A 4 29.27 -14.18 11.39
CA ILE A 4 28.97 -15.60 11.31
C ILE A 4 29.55 -16.07 9.98
N ASP A 5 30.71 -16.70 10.10
CA ASP A 5 31.43 -17.40 9.05
C ASP A 5 30.54 -18.55 8.54
N MET A 6 29.95 -18.39 7.36
CA MET A 6 29.04 -19.38 6.75
C MET A 6 29.40 -19.63 5.28
N ALA A 7 30.71 -19.81 5.03
CA ALA A 7 31.25 -20.23 3.74
C ALA A 7 31.94 -21.60 3.80
N GLN A 8 31.46 -22.53 4.63
CA GLN A 8 31.98 -23.91 4.67
C GLN A 8 30.86 -24.94 4.84
N ASP A 9 30.03 -25.08 3.80
CA ASP A 9 29.73 -26.40 3.23
C ASP A 9 28.99 -26.21 1.89
N PRO A 10 29.45 -26.82 0.77
CA PRO A 10 28.78 -26.72 -0.52
C PRO A 10 27.58 -27.68 -0.56
N GLU A 11 26.65 -27.56 0.38
CA GLU A 11 25.34 -28.17 0.19
C GLU A 11 24.64 -27.42 -0.95
N THR A 12 24.36 -28.14 -2.03
CA THR A 12 23.75 -27.59 -3.25
C THR A 12 22.35 -27.04 -2.95
N TYR A 13 22.25 -25.73 -2.72
CA TYR A 13 20.96 -25.06 -2.51
C TYR A 13 20.14 -25.04 -3.80
N ILE A 14 18.98 -25.71 -3.78
CA ILE A 14 18.04 -25.71 -4.90
C ILE A 14 17.02 -24.59 -4.70
N LYS A 15 16.96 -23.66 -5.64
CA LYS A 15 16.01 -22.56 -5.57
C LYS A 15 14.57 -23.05 -5.71
N LEU A 16 13.72 -22.70 -4.75
CA LEU A 16 12.29 -23.04 -4.82
C LEU A 16 11.53 -22.11 -5.77
N PRO A 17 10.45 -22.61 -6.40
CA PRO A 17 9.60 -21.79 -7.24
C PRO A 17 8.93 -20.69 -6.41
N GLY A 18 9.04 -19.46 -6.89
CA GLY A 18 8.48 -18.28 -6.23
C GLY A 18 9.52 -17.19 -6.05
N LYS A 19 9.17 -15.98 -6.48
CA LYS A 19 9.94 -14.76 -6.21
C LYS A 19 8.95 -13.65 -5.96
N ARG A 20 9.01 -13.05 -4.77
CA ARG A 20 8.23 -11.86 -4.49
C ARG A 20 9.13 -10.65 -4.63
N ARG A 21 8.79 -9.75 -5.55
CA ARG A 21 9.38 -8.40 -5.60
C ARG A 21 8.50 -7.49 -4.75
N ARG A 22 9.12 -6.75 -3.83
CA ARG A 22 8.45 -5.67 -3.13
C ARG A 22 8.37 -4.46 -4.06
N ILE A 23 7.37 -3.59 -3.86
CA ILE A 23 7.02 -2.50 -4.78
C ILE A 23 8.18 -1.49 -4.95
N ILE A 24 8.97 -1.26 -3.91
CA ILE A 24 10.01 -0.21 -3.89
C ILE A 24 11.40 -0.83 -4.06
N VAL A 25 11.93 -1.51 -3.05
CA VAL A 25 13.17 -2.29 -3.13
C VAL A 25 13.02 -3.52 -2.23
N GLY A 26 13.55 -4.66 -2.68
CA GLY A 26 13.56 -5.90 -1.90
C GLY A 26 13.01 -7.11 -2.63
N ARG A 27 13.57 -8.27 -2.28
CA ARG A 27 13.26 -9.56 -2.90
C ARG A 27 13.17 -10.61 -1.81
N ASP A 28 12.10 -11.39 -1.87
CA ASP A 28 11.95 -12.55 -1.02
C ASP A 28 12.08 -13.82 -1.87
N THR A 29 13.01 -14.70 -1.49
CA THR A 29 13.29 -15.96 -2.18
C THR A 29 13.47 -17.10 -1.19
N ALA A 30 13.11 -18.31 -1.59
CA ALA A 30 13.32 -19.52 -0.80
C ALA A 30 14.23 -20.51 -1.55
N TYR A 31 15.07 -21.20 -0.78
CA TYR A 31 16.03 -22.19 -1.23
C TYR A 31 15.91 -23.43 -0.37
N LEU A 32 16.10 -24.60 -0.96
CA LEU A 32 16.01 -25.89 -0.31
C LEU A 32 17.42 -26.46 -0.14
N SER A 33 17.75 -26.86 1.08
CA SER A 33 18.89 -27.73 1.42
C SER A 33 18.39 -29.15 1.71
N PRO A 34 19.28 -30.16 1.79
CA PRO A 34 18.92 -31.53 2.18
C PRO A 34 18.20 -31.65 3.53
N ASP A 35 18.46 -30.77 4.49
CA ASP A 35 17.97 -30.84 5.87
C ASP A 35 17.10 -29.64 6.29
N HIS A 36 17.13 -28.54 5.54
CA HIS A 36 16.42 -27.30 5.90
C HIS A 36 15.93 -26.48 4.69
N LEU A 37 14.93 -25.63 4.97
CA LEU A 37 14.47 -24.58 4.09
C LEU A 37 15.16 -23.26 4.47
N LEU A 38 15.82 -22.61 3.52
CA LEU A 38 16.40 -21.27 3.69
C LEU A 38 15.49 -20.23 3.04
N THR A 39 15.05 -19.24 3.80
CA THR A 39 14.37 -18.05 3.25
C THR A 39 15.27 -16.84 3.38
N ILE A 40 15.39 -16.09 2.28
CA ILE A 40 16.14 -14.84 2.20
C ILE A 40 15.11 -13.73 2.00
N GLU A 41 15.06 -12.80 2.95
CA GLU A 41 14.27 -11.58 2.87
C GLU A 41 15.20 -10.38 2.70
N SER A 42 15.20 -9.80 1.51
CA SER A 42 15.98 -8.60 1.20
C SER A 42 15.08 -7.37 1.30
N SER A 43 15.46 -6.41 2.13
CA SER A 43 14.82 -5.09 2.28
C SER A 43 15.42 -4.02 1.35
N GLY A 44 16.43 -4.39 0.55
CA GLY A 44 17.23 -3.47 -0.27
C GLY A 44 18.50 -2.95 0.41
N PHE A 45 18.47 -2.78 1.73
CA PHE A 45 19.62 -2.33 2.53
C PHE A 45 20.14 -3.40 3.49
N SER A 46 19.29 -4.38 3.82
CA SER A 46 19.62 -5.51 4.67
C SER A 46 19.05 -6.79 4.10
N GLU A 47 19.78 -7.89 4.25
CA GLU A 47 19.29 -9.22 3.91
C GLU A 47 19.20 -10.06 5.19
N GLN A 48 18.01 -10.61 5.43
CA GLN A 48 17.77 -11.51 6.56
C GLN A 48 17.70 -12.94 6.03
N TYR A 49 18.53 -13.79 6.62
CA TYR A 49 18.62 -15.21 6.30
C TYR A 49 17.97 -15.99 7.43
N LYS A 50 16.97 -16.80 7.12
CA LYS A 50 16.29 -17.66 8.10
C LYS A 50 16.28 -19.10 7.62
N ARG A 51 16.69 -20.01 8.49
CA ARG A 51 16.71 -21.46 8.24
C ARG A 51 15.61 -22.14 9.04
N TYR A 52 14.87 -23.01 8.38
CA TYR A 52 13.86 -23.87 8.99
C TYR A 52 14.25 -25.32 8.76
N TYR A 53 14.80 -25.97 9.78
CA TYR A 53 15.15 -27.39 9.70
C TYR A 53 13.91 -28.25 9.55
N PHE A 54 13.95 -29.23 8.63
CA PHE A 54 12.79 -30.07 8.34
C PHE A 54 12.30 -30.81 9.57
N LYS A 55 13.20 -31.28 10.44
CA LYS A 55 12.84 -31.93 11.73
C LYS A 55 11.98 -31.05 12.66
N ASP A 56 12.05 -29.73 12.53
CA ASP A 56 11.39 -28.79 13.44
C ASP A 56 10.08 -28.23 12.85
N ILE A 57 9.80 -28.47 11.57
CA ILE A 57 8.56 -28.07 10.91
C ILE A 57 7.43 -28.97 11.39
N GLN A 58 6.45 -28.40 12.08
CA GLN A 58 5.30 -29.12 12.59
C GLN A 58 4.09 -29.04 11.64
N ALA A 59 3.89 -27.89 11.01
CA ALA A 59 2.78 -27.69 10.09
C ALA A 59 3.07 -26.58 9.07
N ILE A 60 2.46 -26.70 7.90
CA ILE A 60 2.45 -25.66 6.87
C ILE A 60 0.99 -25.29 6.57
N ASN A 61 0.62 -24.06 6.88
CA ASN A 61 -0.73 -23.55 6.71
C ASN A 61 -0.82 -22.67 5.46
N ILE A 62 -1.72 -23.01 4.54
CA ILE A 62 -1.96 -22.25 3.30
C ILE A 62 -3.31 -21.56 3.42
N ILE A 63 -3.31 -20.23 3.54
CA ILE A 63 -4.50 -19.41 3.72
C ILE A 63 -4.80 -18.67 2.42
N LYS A 64 -5.98 -18.86 1.83
CA LYS A 64 -6.42 -18.07 0.68
C LYS A 64 -6.73 -16.64 1.11
N THR A 65 -6.26 -15.66 0.36
CA THR A 65 -6.50 -14.22 0.61
C THR A 65 -7.18 -13.56 -0.57
N ARG A 66 -8.06 -12.60 -0.29
CA ARG A 66 -8.75 -11.80 -1.33
C ARG A 66 -7.95 -10.60 -1.82
N LYS A 67 -6.66 -10.49 -1.47
CA LYS A 67 -5.84 -9.30 -1.74
C LYS A 67 -5.72 -9.02 -3.23
N ALA A 68 -5.29 -9.99 -4.06
CA ALA A 68 -5.24 -9.80 -5.50
C ALA A 68 -6.60 -9.49 -6.10
N THR A 69 -7.69 -10.11 -5.62
CA THR A 69 -9.04 -9.82 -6.11
C THR A 69 -9.41 -8.36 -5.84
N ILE A 70 -9.21 -7.88 -4.61
CA ILE A 70 -9.50 -6.49 -4.23
C ILE A 70 -8.63 -5.52 -5.05
N THR A 71 -7.33 -5.79 -5.17
CA THR A 71 -6.41 -4.95 -5.94
C THR A 71 -6.80 -4.90 -7.42
N ASN A 72 -7.13 -6.04 -8.02
CA ASN A 72 -7.60 -6.10 -9.42
C ASN A 72 -8.96 -5.42 -9.60
N SER A 73 -9.88 -5.53 -8.64
CA SER A 73 -11.16 -4.82 -8.67
C SER A 73 -10.98 -3.30 -8.62
N ILE A 74 -10.11 -2.80 -7.73
CA ILE A 74 -9.78 -1.36 -7.66
C ILE A 74 -9.14 -0.90 -8.97
N LEU A 75 -8.19 -1.67 -9.49
CA LEU A 75 -7.50 -1.37 -10.74
C LEU A 75 -8.49 -1.32 -11.92
N LEU A 76 -9.44 -2.24 -11.97
CA LEU A 76 -10.48 -2.29 -13.00
C LEU A 76 -11.40 -1.07 -12.94
N VAL A 77 -11.88 -0.71 -11.73
CA VAL A 77 -12.73 0.47 -11.53
C VAL A 77 -11.99 1.73 -11.95
N LEU A 78 -10.72 1.87 -11.57
CA LEU A 78 -9.90 3.03 -11.92
C LEU A 78 -9.64 3.10 -13.43
N MET A 79 -9.32 1.96 -14.07
CA MET A 79 -9.14 1.87 -15.52
C MET A 79 -10.41 2.30 -16.27
N ILE A 80 -11.57 1.77 -15.88
CA ILE A 80 -12.86 2.14 -16.50
C ILE A 80 -13.14 3.62 -16.27
N GLY A 81 -12.95 4.11 -15.05
CA GLY A 81 -13.17 5.53 -14.72
C GLY A 81 -12.32 6.47 -15.56
N LEU A 82 -11.02 6.17 -15.72
CA LEU A 82 -10.11 6.97 -16.55
C LEU A 82 -10.46 6.89 -18.03
N SER A 83 -10.84 5.71 -18.54
CA SER A 83 -11.27 5.55 -19.93
C SER A 83 -12.55 6.32 -20.25
N VAL A 84 -13.56 6.22 -19.37
CA VAL A 84 -14.83 6.94 -19.49
C VAL A 84 -14.60 8.44 -19.41
N TRP A 85 -13.78 8.90 -18.46
CA TRP A 85 -13.45 10.31 -18.35
C TRP A 85 -12.70 10.83 -19.58
N GLY A 86 -11.73 10.08 -20.10
CA GLY A 86 -11.05 10.41 -21.36
C GLY A 86 -12.02 10.47 -22.54
N ALA A 87 -13.02 9.58 -22.59
CA ALA A 87 -14.05 9.59 -23.63
C ALA A 87 -14.95 10.84 -23.55
N PHE A 88 -15.32 11.30 -22.36
CA PHE A 88 -16.06 12.57 -22.19
C PHE A 88 -15.27 13.80 -22.65
N LEU A 89 -13.94 13.72 -22.67
CA LEU A 89 -13.06 14.81 -23.10
C LEU A 89 -12.76 14.76 -24.62
N TYR A 90 -13.31 13.78 -25.35
CA TYR A 90 -13.11 13.62 -26.81
C TYR A 90 -14.46 13.64 -27.56
N PRO A 91 -14.57 14.31 -28.73
CA PRO A 91 -13.59 15.17 -29.40
C PRO A 91 -13.64 16.64 -28.92
N GLY A 92 -12.52 17.35 -28.99
CA GLY A 92 -12.43 18.78 -28.63
C GLY A 92 -10.98 19.24 -28.44
N GLU A 93 -10.77 20.50 -28.01
CA GLU A 93 -9.43 21.05 -27.73
C GLU A 93 -8.67 20.31 -26.60
N MET A 94 -9.39 19.47 -25.85
CA MET A 94 -8.87 18.57 -24.81
C MET A 94 -8.37 17.22 -25.31
N ALA A 95 -8.33 17.03 -26.64
CA ALA A 95 -7.80 15.80 -27.25
C ALA A 95 -6.41 15.37 -26.69
N PRO A 96 -5.47 16.29 -26.36
CA PRO A 96 -4.21 15.87 -25.74
C PRO A 96 -4.37 15.23 -24.35
N LEU A 97 -5.28 15.77 -23.52
CA LEU A 97 -5.55 15.24 -22.18
C LEU A 97 -6.32 13.91 -22.25
N SER A 98 -7.28 13.78 -23.16
CA SER A 98 -8.01 12.52 -23.36
C SER A 98 -7.07 11.39 -23.82
N VAL A 99 -6.17 11.68 -24.76
CA VAL A 99 -5.12 10.75 -25.21
C VAL A 99 -4.21 10.36 -24.04
N PHE A 100 -3.80 11.31 -23.19
CA PHE A 100 -3.00 11.02 -22.00
C PHE A 100 -3.71 10.08 -21.01
N LEU A 101 -4.99 10.33 -20.72
CA LEU A 101 -5.79 9.47 -19.84
C LEU A 101 -5.96 8.06 -20.41
N TRP A 102 -6.14 7.94 -21.73
CA TRP A 102 -6.19 6.64 -22.40
C TRP A 102 -4.85 5.90 -22.38
N ILE A 103 -3.72 6.60 -22.49
CA ILE A 103 -2.39 6.01 -22.32
C ILE A 103 -2.24 5.44 -20.90
N ILE A 104 -2.62 6.21 -19.86
CA ILE A 104 -2.58 5.71 -18.48
C ILE A 104 -3.48 4.49 -18.33
N SER A 105 -4.72 4.56 -18.81
CA SER A 105 -5.66 3.44 -18.76
C SER A 105 -5.11 2.19 -19.48
N ALA A 106 -4.47 2.37 -20.63
CA ALA A 106 -3.82 1.28 -21.37
C ALA A 106 -2.66 0.64 -20.58
N VAL A 107 -1.82 1.45 -19.91
CA VAL A 107 -0.77 0.93 -19.02
C VAL A 107 -1.37 0.13 -17.85
N MET A 108 -2.47 0.63 -17.28
CA MET A 108 -3.18 -0.07 -16.20
C MET A 108 -3.81 -1.39 -16.70
N LEU A 109 -4.33 -1.41 -17.92
CA LEU A 109 -4.84 -2.63 -18.56
C LEU A 109 -3.73 -3.66 -18.74
N VAL A 110 -2.55 -3.25 -19.21
CA VAL A 110 -1.38 -4.16 -19.32
C VAL A 110 -1.03 -4.72 -17.93
N TYR A 111 -0.98 -3.88 -16.89
CA TYR A 111 -0.72 -4.33 -15.53
C TYR A 111 -1.82 -5.27 -15.00
N PHE A 112 -3.09 -5.02 -15.32
CA PHE A 112 -4.22 -5.90 -14.99
C PHE A 112 -4.06 -7.27 -15.64
N ILE A 113 -3.77 -7.30 -16.94
CA ILE A 113 -3.56 -8.54 -17.71
C ILE A 113 -2.37 -9.32 -17.16
N MET A 114 -1.28 -8.66 -16.75
CA MET A 114 -0.12 -9.32 -16.14
C MET A 114 -0.41 -9.92 -14.76
N ASN A 115 -1.34 -9.33 -14.00
CA ASN A 115 -1.72 -9.81 -12.66
C ASN A 115 -2.88 -10.81 -12.67
N ALA A 116 -3.77 -10.76 -13.67
CA ALA A 116 -4.89 -11.69 -13.83
C ALA A 116 -4.50 -13.18 -13.82
N PRO A 117 -3.43 -13.65 -14.50
CA PRO A 117 -3.07 -15.06 -14.52
C PRO A 117 -2.36 -15.55 -13.24
N GLN A 118 -2.06 -14.70 -12.26
CA GLN A 118 -1.35 -15.12 -11.04
C GLN A 118 -2.24 -15.94 -10.08
N GLY A 119 -3.56 -15.97 -10.31
CA GLY A 119 -4.51 -16.77 -9.53
C GLY A 119 -4.79 -16.20 -8.13
N ALA A 120 -5.58 -16.93 -7.33
CA ALA A 120 -5.89 -16.53 -5.96
C ALA A 120 -4.61 -16.36 -5.13
N SER A 121 -4.40 -15.16 -4.57
CA SER A 121 -3.31 -14.90 -3.64
C SER A 121 -3.45 -15.78 -2.40
N CYS A 122 -2.38 -16.41 -1.97
CA CYS A 122 -2.33 -17.18 -0.74
C CYS A 122 -1.24 -16.64 0.19
N GLU A 123 -1.41 -16.87 1.48
CA GLU A 123 -0.37 -16.66 2.48
C GLU A 123 0.02 -18.02 3.07
N VAL A 124 1.30 -18.34 3.01
CA VAL A 124 1.86 -19.56 3.58
C VAL A 124 2.52 -19.24 4.92
N TRP A 125 2.15 -20.02 5.93
CA TRP A 125 2.70 -19.94 7.28
C TRP A 125 3.35 -21.26 7.66
N ILE A 126 4.63 -21.22 8.06
CA ILE A 126 5.32 -22.34 8.68
C ILE A 126 5.13 -22.24 10.18
N HIS A 127 4.79 -23.37 10.78
CA HIS A 127 4.82 -23.58 12.21
C HIS A 127 6.02 -24.45 12.53
N THR A 128 6.98 -23.89 13.25
CA THR A 128 8.04 -24.66 13.88
C THR A 128 7.71 -24.90 15.34
N ARG A 129 8.49 -25.75 16.00
CA ARG A 129 8.40 -25.98 17.46
C ARG A 129 8.42 -24.69 18.28
N VAL A 130 9.11 -23.65 17.79
CA VAL A 130 9.39 -22.42 18.56
C VAL A 130 8.55 -21.24 18.06
N GLN A 131 8.21 -21.19 16.77
CA GLN A 131 7.59 -19.99 16.20
C GLN A 131 6.68 -20.27 15.00
N LYS A 132 5.75 -19.34 14.77
CA LYS A 132 4.92 -19.28 13.57
C LYS A 132 5.42 -18.15 12.69
N GLU A 133 5.94 -18.47 11.51
CA GLU A 133 6.47 -17.50 10.58
C GLU A 133 5.83 -17.59 9.20
N LYS A 134 5.80 -16.46 8.49
CA LYS A 134 5.24 -16.38 7.15
C LYS A 134 6.35 -16.58 6.12
N ILE A 135 6.07 -17.32 5.05
CA ILE A 135 6.98 -17.41 3.90
C ILE A 135 6.50 -16.42 2.82
N PRO A 136 7.10 -15.24 2.68
CA PRO A 136 6.62 -14.23 1.73
C PRO A 136 6.85 -14.59 0.26
N SER A 137 7.79 -15.49 -0.06
CA SER A 137 8.08 -15.92 -1.44
C SER A 137 6.97 -16.78 -2.06
N LEU A 138 6.15 -17.44 -1.24
CA LEU A 138 5.05 -18.31 -1.64
C LEU A 138 3.69 -17.58 -1.55
N TYR A 139 3.42 -16.70 -2.51
CA TYR A 139 2.28 -15.77 -2.44
C TYR A 139 1.07 -16.12 -3.34
N ALA A 140 1.21 -17.11 -4.23
CA ALA A 140 0.18 -17.48 -5.20
C ALA A 140 -0.06 -18.99 -5.15
N SER A 141 -1.32 -19.42 -5.23
CA SER A 141 -1.71 -20.84 -5.14
C SER A 141 -0.93 -21.74 -6.11
N ARG A 142 -0.72 -21.29 -7.36
CA ARG A 142 0.06 -22.02 -8.37
C ARG A 142 1.53 -22.22 -7.95
N ILE A 143 2.14 -21.19 -7.38
CA ILE A 143 3.52 -21.23 -6.89
C ILE A 143 3.61 -22.15 -5.67
N VAL A 144 2.68 -22.00 -4.72
CA VAL A 144 2.59 -22.85 -3.53
C VAL A 144 2.46 -24.31 -3.92
N ASN A 145 1.57 -24.66 -4.85
CA ASN A 145 1.40 -26.04 -5.30
C ASN A 145 2.68 -26.61 -5.92
N LYS A 146 3.41 -25.82 -6.73
CA LYS A 146 4.71 -26.24 -7.27
C LYS A 146 5.76 -26.42 -6.16
N ALA A 147 5.80 -25.52 -5.19
CA ALA A 147 6.73 -25.60 -4.07
C ALA A 147 6.42 -26.81 -3.16
N MET A 148 5.14 -27.09 -2.88
CA MET A 148 4.74 -28.22 -2.04
C MET A 148 5.08 -29.56 -2.67
N LYS A 149 5.02 -29.70 -3.99
CA LYS A 149 5.49 -30.90 -4.70
C LYS A 149 6.97 -31.21 -4.47
N ILE A 150 7.78 -30.21 -4.14
CA ILE A 150 9.20 -30.35 -3.86
C ILE A 150 9.44 -30.47 -2.34
N LEU A 151 8.75 -29.64 -1.56
CA LEU A 151 8.98 -29.51 -0.12
C LEU A 151 8.42 -30.68 0.69
N VAL A 152 7.23 -31.20 0.34
CA VAL A 152 6.60 -32.29 1.10
C VAL A 152 7.45 -33.56 1.07
N PRO A 153 7.94 -34.05 -0.08
CA PRO A 153 8.81 -35.23 -0.11
C PRO A 153 10.12 -35.03 0.67
N ALA A 154 10.69 -33.81 0.66
CA ALA A 154 11.90 -33.51 1.42
C ALA A 154 11.67 -33.57 2.94
N ILE A 155 10.52 -33.10 3.42
CA ILE A 155 10.14 -33.19 4.83
C ILE A 155 9.85 -34.64 5.23
N GLU A 156 9.08 -35.37 4.41
CA GLU A 156 8.74 -36.78 4.67
C GLU A 156 9.98 -37.67 4.71
N LYS A 157 11.03 -37.35 3.94
CA LYS A 157 12.31 -38.06 4.00
C LYS A 157 12.99 -37.97 5.38
N VAL A 158 12.79 -36.86 6.10
CA VAL A 158 13.42 -36.63 7.42
C VAL A 158 12.48 -37.04 8.57
N GLN A 159 11.18 -36.76 8.45
CA GLN A 159 10.21 -36.99 9.51
C GLN A 159 9.45 -38.33 9.40
N GLY A 160 9.57 -39.02 8.26
CA GLY A 160 8.69 -40.12 7.89
C GLY A 160 7.37 -39.62 7.30
N THR A 161 6.57 -40.55 6.77
CA THR A 161 5.26 -40.25 6.19
C THR A 161 4.18 -40.28 7.27
N LEU A 162 3.30 -39.28 7.27
CA LEU A 162 2.11 -39.28 8.11
C LEU A 162 1.09 -40.26 7.53
N GLY A 163 0.99 -41.46 8.12
CA GLY A 163 -0.01 -42.45 7.73
C GLY A 163 -1.44 -41.89 7.78
N GLY A 164 -2.27 -42.21 6.77
CA GLY A 164 -3.62 -41.68 6.62
C GLY A 164 -4.56 -42.00 7.81
N GLU A 165 -4.30 -43.08 8.53
CA GLU A 165 -5.01 -43.44 9.76
C GLU A 165 -4.65 -42.52 10.93
N ASN A 166 -3.35 -42.23 11.12
CA ASN A 166 -2.87 -41.28 12.13
C ASN A 166 -3.37 -39.85 11.87
N LEU A 167 -3.50 -39.45 10.60
CA LEU A 167 -4.11 -38.18 10.22
C LEU A 167 -5.61 -38.14 10.51
N LYS A 168 -6.36 -39.21 10.23
CA LYS A 168 -7.79 -39.30 10.57
C LYS A 168 -8.00 -39.29 12.08
N ASN A 169 -7.17 -40.01 12.83
CA ASN A 169 -7.23 -40.05 14.29
C ASN A 169 -6.84 -38.71 14.92
N ALA A 170 -5.79 -38.04 14.44
CA ALA A 170 -5.41 -36.69 14.88
C ALA A 170 -6.49 -35.65 14.55
N ARG A 171 -7.07 -35.71 13.34
CA ARG A 171 -8.19 -34.86 12.93
C ARG A 171 -9.39 -35.08 13.84
N ASN A 172 -9.80 -36.33 14.06
CA ASN A 172 -10.94 -36.65 14.91
C ASN A 172 -10.69 -36.19 16.36
N LYS A 173 -9.49 -36.37 16.90
CA LYS A 173 -9.11 -35.88 18.23
C LYS A 173 -9.21 -34.34 18.37
N LEU A 174 -8.98 -33.59 17.28
CA LEU A 174 -9.18 -32.14 17.23
C LEU A 174 -10.66 -31.74 17.11
N TYR A 175 -11.50 -32.54 16.45
CA TYR A 175 -12.95 -32.29 16.33
C TYR A 175 -13.74 -32.69 17.58
N PHE A 176 -13.30 -33.71 18.32
CA PHE A 176 -13.93 -34.16 19.55
C PHE A 176 -13.54 -33.34 20.79
N LYS A 177 -12.48 -32.53 20.72
CA LYS A 177 -12.15 -31.56 21.78
C LYS A 177 -12.95 -30.26 21.58
N LYS A 178 -14.27 -30.38 21.54
CA LYS A 178 -15.22 -29.25 21.44
C LYS A 178 -15.97 -29.00 22.76
N ASP A 179 -15.85 -29.92 23.73
CA ASP A 179 -16.59 -29.89 25.01
C ASP A 179 -15.72 -29.58 26.24
N ASP A 180 -14.43 -29.27 26.08
CA ASP A 180 -13.71 -28.56 27.13
C ASP A 180 -14.27 -27.15 27.16
N GLN A 181 -15.19 -26.93 28.10
CA GLN A 181 -15.76 -25.64 28.45
C GLN A 181 -14.68 -24.58 28.29
N PHE A 182 -14.87 -23.72 27.29
CA PHE A 182 -14.15 -22.47 27.20
C PHE A 182 -14.61 -21.64 28.41
N THR A 183 -14.03 -21.92 29.58
CA THR A 183 -13.95 -20.91 30.64
C THR A 183 -13.27 -19.74 29.96
N PRO A 184 -13.90 -18.55 29.88
CA PRO A 184 -13.24 -17.35 29.36
C PRO A 184 -12.15 -16.98 30.36
N GLY A 185 -11.03 -17.71 30.31
CA GLY A 185 -9.81 -17.39 31.01
C GLY A 185 -9.44 -15.98 30.60
N THR A 186 -9.02 -15.19 31.60
CA THR A 186 -8.45 -13.86 31.49
C THR A 186 -7.88 -13.66 30.11
N ARG A 187 -8.48 -12.77 29.30
CA ARG A 187 -8.03 -12.51 27.92
C ARG A 187 -6.52 -12.42 27.93
N VAL A 188 -5.85 -13.49 27.52
CA VAL A 188 -4.40 -13.46 27.33
C VAL A 188 -4.25 -12.42 26.25
N LYS A 189 -3.65 -11.26 26.61
CA LYS A 189 -3.30 -10.24 25.64
C LYS A 189 -2.31 -10.92 24.71
N ILE A 190 -2.81 -11.51 23.63
CA ILE A 190 -1.97 -12.06 22.58
C ILE A 190 -1.07 -10.90 22.19
N PRO A 191 0.26 -11.00 22.37
CA PRO A 191 1.16 -9.93 22.01
C PRO A 191 0.87 -9.61 20.54
N ARG A 192 0.42 -8.38 20.31
CA ARG A 192 0.01 -7.92 18.98
C ARG A 192 1.25 -8.04 18.11
N VAL A 193 1.27 -9.05 17.23
CA VAL A 193 2.41 -9.29 16.33
C VAL A 193 2.75 -7.97 15.66
N GLN A 194 3.90 -7.42 16.03
CA GLN A 194 4.37 -6.12 15.61
C GLN A 194 4.73 -6.28 14.13
N GLN A 195 3.77 -6.00 13.24
CA GLN A 195 4.01 -6.16 11.80
C GLN A 195 5.11 -5.20 11.38
N THR A 196 6.19 -5.80 10.90
CA THR A 196 7.48 -5.18 10.61
C THR A 196 7.44 -4.38 9.31
N GLY A 197 7.86 -3.12 9.40
CA GLY A 197 8.38 -2.28 8.31
C GLY A 197 7.37 -1.74 7.29
N GLY A 198 6.63 -2.60 6.59
CA GLY A 198 5.91 -2.22 5.36
C GLY A 198 4.73 -1.27 5.57
N SER A 199 4.05 -1.36 6.71
CA SER A 199 2.92 -0.49 7.07
C SER A 199 3.36 0.90 7.54
N LEU A 200 4.58 1.02 8.09
CA LEU A 200 5.15 2.27 8.59
C LEU A 200 5.58 3.22 7.46
N ILE A 201 5.88 2.67 6.27
CA ILE A 201 6.26 3.45 5.08
C ILE A 201 5.18 4.47 4.72
N TRP A 202 3.91 4.10 4.82
CA TRP A 202 2.80 4.99 4.45
C TRP A 202 2.74 6.24 5.31
N HIS A 203 3.05 6.14 6.61
CA HIS A 203 3.13 7.30 7.50
C HIS A 203 4.37 8.16 7.22
N ARG A 204 5.52 7.52 6.89
CA ARG A 204 6.74 8.22 6.47
C ARG A 204 6.56 9.04 5.20
N ILE A 205 5.69 8.62 4.30
CA ILE A 205 5.38 9.36 3.06
C ILE A 205 4.27 10.39 3.32
N SER A 206 3.21 10.01 4.04
CA SER A 206 2.01 10.84 4.22
C SER A 206 2.30 12.19 4.90
N PHE A 207 3.08 12.21 5.98
CA PHE A 207 3.31 13.45 6.73
C PHE A 207 4.18 14.47 5.96
N PRO A 208 5.32 14.11 5.36
CA PRO A 208 6.07 15.02 4.50
C PRO A 208 5.26 15.49 3.31
N MET A 209 4.47 14.60 2.69
CA MET A 209 3.62 14.97 1.56
C MET A 209 2.57 16.02 1.95
N THR A 210 1.99 15.90 3.15
CA THR A 210 1.08 16.91 3.74
C THR A 210 1.77 18.25 3.95
N MET A 211 3.00 18.24 4.47
CA MET A 211 3.77 19.46 4.67
C MET A 211 4.12 20.14 3.33
N ILE A 212 4.56 19.36 2.33
CA ILE A 212 4.86 19.85 0.98
C ILE A 212 3.60 20.42 0.31
N SER A 213 2.44 19.81 0.50
CA SER A 213 1.18 20.36 -0.01
C SER A 213 0.91 21.77 0.53
N GLY A 214 1.14 22.00 1.83
CA GLY A 214 1.02 23.34 2.40
C GLY A 214 2.02 24.34 1.81
N ALA A 215 3.26 23.92 1.56
CA ALA A 215 4.27 24.74 0.90
C ALA A 215 3.92 25.05 -0.56
N LEU A 216 3.36 24.10 -1.31
CA LEU A 216 2.90 24.31 -2.68
C LEU A 216 1.75 25.32 -2.73
N ILE A 217 0.81 25.27 -1.79
CA ILE A 217 -0.25 26.29 -1.67
C ILE A 217 0.37 27.66 -1.36
N ALA A 218 1.34 27.75 -0.44
CA ALA A 218 2.01 29.01 -0.14
C ALA A 218 2.73 29.61 -1.37
N VAL A 219 3.42 28.77 -2.16
CA VAL A 219 4.01 29.19 -3.44
C VAL A 219 2.93 29.62 -4.43
N ALA A 220 1.79 28.92 -4.47
CA ALA A 220 0.65 29.26 -5.32
C ALA A 220 0.02 30.61 -4.96
N ILE A 221 0.30 31.22 -3.80
CA ILE A 221 -0.18 32.57 -3.50
C ILE A 221 0.55 33.63 -4.34
N VAL A 222 1.85 33.41 -4.61
CA VAL A 222 2.73 34.39 -5.28
C VAL A 222 2.99 34.01 -6.74
N TYR A 223 2.99 32.70 -7.06
CA TYR A 223 3.36 32.19 -8.37
C TYR A 223 2.31 31.19 -8.89
N ARG A 224 1.50 31.61 -9.88
CA ARG A 224 0.36 30.84 -10.42
C ARG A 224 0.41 30.55 -11.92
N PRO A 225 1.52 30.05 -12.50
CA PRO A 225 1.40 29.54 -13.87
C PRO A 225 0.44 28.33 -13.89
N PRO A 226 -0.38 28.17 -14.93
CA PRO A 226 -1.40 27.12 -14.98
C PRO A 226 -0.79 25.72 -14.74
N LEU A 227 0.35 25.42 -15.36
CA LEU A 227 1.03 24.13 -15.18
C LEU A 227 1.38 23.83 -13.70
N PHE A 228 1.73 24.85 -12.91
CA PHE A 228 2.01 24.67 -11.49
C PHE A 228 0.75 24.35 -10.71
N LEU A 229 -0.36 25.04 -10.98
CA LEU A 229 -1.65 24.75 -10.34
C LEU A 229 -2.13 23.34 -10.69
N ALA A 230 -1.94 22.89 -11.93
CA ALA A 230 -2.34 21.55 -12.36
C ALA A 230 -1.51 20.48 -11.62
N PHE A 231 -0.19 20.71 -11.52
CA PHE A 231 0.70 19.87 -10.75
C PHE A 231 0.32 19.85 -9.25
N ALA A 232 0.04 21.01 -8.64
CA ALA A 232 -0.35 21.12 -7.25
C ALA A 232 -1.65 20.36 -6.95
N SER A 233 -2.64 20.41 -7.85
CA SER A 233 -3.88 19.65 -7.74
C SER A 233 -3.66 18.13 -7.80
N ILE A 234 -2.81 17.65 -8.72
CA ILE A 234 -2.44 16.23 -8.81
C ILE A 234 -1.70 15.79 -7.54
N TRP A 235 -0.79 16.64 -7.04
CA TRP A 235 -0.05 16.40 -5.81
C TRP A 235 -1.00 16.27 -4.61
N MET A 236 -1.98 17.17 -4.49
CA MET A 236 -2.99 17.15 -3.44
C MET A 236 -3.85 15.87 -3.46
N LEU A 237 -4.35 15.46 -4.63
CA LEU A 237 -5.13 14.23 -4.77
C LEU A 237 -4.29 13.00 -4.39
N SER A 238 -3.02 12.99 -4.79
CA SER A 238 -2.07 11.94 -4.44
C SER A 238 -1.81 11.89 -2.93
N GLY A 239 -1.64 13.07 -2.30
CA GLY A 239 -1.45 13.21 -0.86
C GLY A 239 -2.66 12.72 -0.05
N PHE A 240 -3.87 13.04 -0.49
CA PHE A 240 -5.10 12.52 0.09
C PHE A 240 -5.17 11.00 0.02
N ALA A 241 -4.94 10.42 -1.17
CA ALA A 241 -4.95 8.98 -1.35
C ALA A 241 -3.94 8.27 -0.43
N VAL A 242 -2.72 8.79 -0.32
CA VAL A 242 -1.68 8.26 0.58
C VAL A 242 -2.11 8.37 2.06
N ALA A 243 -2.71 9.49 2.48
CA ALA A 243 -3.20 9.67 3.85
C ALA A 243 -4.32 8.68 4.20
N VAL A 244 -5.26 8.44 3.28
CA VAL A 244 -6.32 7.44 3.45
C VAL A 244 -5.74 6.03 3.53
N VAL A 245 -4.77 5.68 2.68
CA VAL A 245 -4.10 4.38 2.74
C VAL A 245 -3.35 4.21 4.08
N ALA A 246 -2.62 5.23 4.52
CA ALA A 246 -1.97 5.24 5.83
C ALA A 246 -3.00 5.01 6.97
N GLY A 247 -4.12 5.73 6.92
CA GLY A 247 -5.22 5.61 7.88
C GLY A 247 -5.89 4.22 7.88
N ALA A 248 -6.05 3.60 6.71
CA ALA A 248 -6.61 2.25 6.60
C ALA A 248 -5.65 1.18 7.14
N VAL A 249 -4.35 1.32 6.82
CA VAL A 249 -3.30 0.36 7.20
C VAL A 249 -2.96 0.45 8.70
N GLN A 250 -3.15 1.60 9.35
CA GLN A 250 -2.80 1.80 10.76
C GLN A 250 -3.59 0.93 11.74
N THR A 251 -4.75 0.38 11.34
CA THR A 251 -5.52 -0.57 12.18
C THR A 251 -4.72 -1.83 12.51
N ARG A 252 -3.71 -2.13 11.68
CA ARG A 252 -2.81 -3.27 11.79
C ARG A 252 -1.46 -2.91 12.44
N THR A 253 -1.24 -1.65 12.79
CA THR A 253 0.03 -1.18 13.38
C THR A 253 -0.08 -1.01 14.90
N GLY A 254 1.07 -1.17 15.56
CA GLY A 254 1.25 -0.89 16.99
C GLY A 254 1.37 0.60 17.32
N LEU A 255 1.14 1.51 16.36
CA LEU A 255 1.30 2.95 16.57
C LEU A 255 0.39 3.47 17.67
N SER A 256 0.86 4.49 18.39
CA SER A 256 0.08 5.19 19.42
C SER A 256 -1.19 5.83 18.85
N GLY A 257 -2.18 6.02 19.72
CA GLY A 257 -3.45 6.65 19.35
C GLY A 257 -3.27 8.05 18.76
N THR A 258 -2.27 8.79 19.22
CA THR A 258 -1.98 10.15 18.75
C THR A 258 -1.49 10.18 17.30
N VAL A 259 -0.59 9.27 16.89
CA VAL A 259 -0.14 9.15 15.49
C VAL A 259 -1.30 8.75 14.58
N LYS A 260 -2.20 7.89 15.09
CA LYS A 260 -3.40 7.47 14.35
C LYS A 260 -4.38 8.62 14.15
N ALA A 261 -4.59 9.42 15.18
CA ALA A 261 -5.40 10.64 15.10
C ALA A 261 -4.79 11.65 14.12
N ALA A 262 -3.47 11.87 14.18
CA ALA A 262 -2.78 12.77 13.25
C ALA A 262 -2.91 12.32 11.78
N THR A 263 -2.84 11.02 11.52
CA THR A 263 -3.02 10.47 10.16
C THR A 263 -4.42 10.75 9.61
N TRP A 264 -5.46 10.55 10.42
CA TRP A 264 -6.83 10.88 10.03
C TRP A 264 -7.07 12.39 9.93
N ALA A 265 -6.43 13.19 10.78
CA ALA A 265 -6.46 14.64 10.67
C ALA A 265 -5.87 15.13 9.34
N SER A 266 -4.76 14.54 8.87
CA SER A 266 -4.22 14.82 7.53
C SER A 266 -5.22 14.49 6.43
N ALA A 267 -5.83 13.30 6.46
CA ALA A 267 -6.82 12.91 5.46
C ALA A 267 -8.07 13.82 5.47
N GLY A 268 -8.55 14.18 6.66
CA GLY A 268 -9.66 15.13 6.84
C GLY A 268 -9.32 16.53 6.33
N ALA A 269 -8.12 17.03 6.61
CA ALA A 269 -7.65 18.32 6.11
C ALA A 269 -7.62 18.36 4.58
N TYR A 270 -7.07 17.32 3.94
CA TYR A 270 -7.10 17.21 2.48
C TYR A 270 -8.54 17.23 1.93
N LEU A 271 -9.46 16.49 2.55
CA LEU A 271 -10.86 16.47 2.11
C LEU A 271 -11.50 17.85 2.18
N VAL A 272 -11.32 18.57 3.30
CA VAL A 272 -11.83 19.93 3.47
C VAL A 272 -11.24 20.87 2.43
N ILE A 273 -9.93 20.79 2.16
CA ILE A 273 -9.29 21.66 1.16
C ILE A 273 -9.76 21.32 -0.25
N LEU A 274 -9.97 20.05 -0.59
CA LEU A 274 -10.55 19.65 -1.87
C LEU A 274 -11.96 20.24 -2.06
N VAL A 275 -12.78 20.25 -1.01
CA VAL A 275 -14.11 20.88 -1.04
C VAL A 275 -14.00 22.39 -1.21
N ILE A 276 -13.12 23.06 -0.45
CA ILE A 276 -12.92 24.51 -0.57
C ILE A 276 -12.40 24.85 -1.98
N GLY A 277 -11.40 24.13 -2.48
CA GLY A 277 -10.86 24.36 -3.83
C GLY A 277 -11.89 24.12 -4.94
N TYR A 278 -12.82 23.17 -4.74
CA TYR A 278 -13.95 23.00 -5.65
C TYR A 278 -14.89 24.22 -5.61
N VAL A 279 -15.24 24.70 -4.41
CA VAL A 279 -16.06 25.91 -4.25
C VAL A 279 -15.38 27.14 -4.86
N GLU A 280 -14.08 27.32 -4.64
CA GLU A 280 -13.28 28.40 -5.25
C GLU A 280 -13.34 28.35 -6.78
N THR A 281 -13.21 27.16 -7.34
CA THR A 281 -13.29 26.94 -8.79
C THR A 281 -14.68 27.27 -9.32
N VAL A 282 -15.75 26.87 -8.62
CA VAL A 282 -17.14 27.16 -9.02
C VAL A 282 -17.45 28.64 -8.89
N VAL A 283 -17.07 29.29 -7.78
CA VAL A 283 -17.26 30.74 -7.59
C VAL A 283 -16.50 31.50 -8.66
N GLY A 284 -15.23 31.13 -8.91
CA GLY A 284 -14.43 31.70 -9.97
C GLY A 284 -15.08 31.53 -11.35
N TRP A 285 -15.62 30.34 -11.62
CA TRP A 285 -16.37 30.05 -12.84
C TRP A 285 -17.60 30.95 -12.98
N VAL A 286 -18.45 31.06 -11.95
CA VAL A 286 -19.66 31.91 -11.99
C VAL A 286 -19.29 33.38 -12.20
N THR A 287 -18.27 33.88 -11.50
CA THR A 287 -17.85 35.28 -11.64
C THR A 287 -17.34 35.60 -13.05
N MET A 288 -16.58 34.68 -13.65
CA MET A 288 -15.95 34.91 -14.95
C MET A 288 -16.83 34.53 -16.14
N ALA A 289 -17.79 33.61 -15.95
CA ALA A 289 -18.72 33.22 -17.00
C ALA A 289 -19.60 34.38 -17.48
N SER A 290 -19.73 35.45 -16.69
CA SER A 290 -20.43 36.67 -17.10
C SER A 290 -19.63 37.55 -18.08
N GLU A 291 -18.30 37.38 -18.14
CA GLU A 291 -17.38 38.19 -18.95
C GLU A 291 -16.76 37.44 -20.13
N LEU A 292 -16.80 36.09 -20.09
CA LEU A 292 -16.20 35.22 -21.10
C LEU A 292 -17.21 34.79 -22.16
N ASP A 293 -16.73 34.61 -23.39
CA ASP A 293 -17.55 34.03 -24.45
C ASP A 293 -18.06 32.63 -24.06
N PRO A 294 -19.29 32.24 -24.45
CA PRO A 294 -19.85 30.92 -24.14
C PRO A 294 -18.93 29.76 -24.55
N PHE A 295 -18.19 29.92 -25.66
CA PHE A 295 -17.22 28.94 -26.13
C PHE A 295 -16.02 28.78 -25.18
N GLN A 296 -15.52 29.88 -24.60
CA GLN A 296 -14.43 29.85 -23.62
C GLN A 296 -14.88 29.23 -22.31
N THR A 297 -16.12 29.48 -21.87
CA THR A 297 -16.67 28.88 -20.64
C THR A 297 -16.88 27.37 -20.71
N GLN A 298 -17.05 26.82 -21.92
CA GLN A 298 -17.16 25.37 -22.15
C GLN A 298 -15.79 24.67 -22.18
N ASN A 299 -14.71 25.41 -22.45
CA ASN A 299 -13.36 24.87 -22.50
C ASN A 299 -12.69 24.95 -21.12
N GLN A 300 -12.53 23.80 -20.47
CA GLN A 300 -11.92 23.69 -19.13
C GLN A 300 -10.49 24.26 -19.07
N TRP A 301 -9.73 24.27 -20.18
CA TRP A 301 -8.33 24.71 -20.21
C TRP A 301 -8.25 26.23 -20.31
N GLU A 302 -9.10 26.83 -21.14
CA GLU A 302 -9.24 28.29 -21.16
C GLU A 302 -9.72 28.79 -19.80
N MET A 303 -10.74 28.16 -19.21
CA MET A 303 -11.16 28.47 -17.84
C MET A 303 -10.01 28.36 -16.83
N PHE A 304 -9.20 27.31 -16.93
CA PHE A 304 -8.06 27.11 -16.05
C PHE A 304 -6.95 28.16 -16.26
N LYS A 305 -6.70 28.59 -17.50
CA LYS A 305 -5.80 29.72 -17.80
C LYS A 305 -6.34 31.02 -17.21
N VAL A 306 -7.64 31.28 -17.33
CA VAL A 306 -8.24 32.49 -16.77
C VAL A 306 -8.15 32.45 -15.23
N TYR A 307 -8.44 31.31 -14.60
CA TYR A 307 -8.25 31.11 -13.16
C TYR A 307 -6.79 31.33 -12.72
N SER A 308 -5.82 30.87 -13.52
CA SER A 308 -4.39 31.08 -13.25
C SER A 308 -3.96 32.56 -13.30
N LYS A 309 -4.74 33.41 -13.98
CA LYS A 309 -4.51 34.86 -14.07
C LYS A 309 -5.20 35.65 -12.96
N MET A 310 -6.02 35.03 -12.13
CA MET A 310 -6.67 35.72 -11.02
C MET A 310 -5.64 36.25 -10.03
N ASP A 311 -5.77 37.54 -9.69
CA ASP A 311 -4.95 38.15 -8.67
C ASP A 311 -5.44 37.73 -7.28
N VAL A 312 -4.73 36.78 -6.70
CA VAL A 312 -4.98 36.27 -5.34
C VAL A 312 -4.72 37.34 -4.30
N LEU A 313 -3.68 38.15 -4.50
CA LEU A 313 -3.29 39.20 -3.57
C LEU A 313 -4.32 40.34 -3.59
N GLY A 314 -4.88 40.63 -4.76
CA GLY A 314 -5.99 41.56 -4.96
C GLY A 314 -7.35 41.04 -4.46
N THR A 315 -7.47 39.76 -4.12
CA THR A 315 -8.73 39.13 -3.68
C THR A 315 -8.64 38.67 -2.22
N PRO A 316 -9.03 39.50 -1.22
CA PRO A 316 -8.70 39.29 0.19
C PRO A 316 -9.15 37.94 0.75
N TRP A 317 -10.32 37.45 0.32
CA TRP A 317 -10.87 36.18 0.80
C TRP A 317 -10.08 34.97 0.27
N MET A 318 -9.64 34.99 -1.00
CA MET A 318 -8.81 33.93 -1.58
C MET A 318 -7.44 33.91 -0.91
N PHE A 319 -6.82 35.07 -0.73
CA PHE A 319 -5.57 35.19 0.01
C PHE A 319 -5.68 34.57 1.39
N TRP A 320 -6.68 35.00 2.18
CA TRP A 320 -6.88 34.51 3.53
C TRP A 320 -7.11 32.99 3.58
N LEU A 321 -8.00 32.45 2.72
CA LEU A 321 -8.25 31.01 2.66
C LEU A 321 -6.99 30.22 2.31
N ASN A 322 -6.25 30.62 1.27
CA ASN A 322 -5.04 29.92 0.85
C ASN A 322 -3.95 29.97 1.95
N THR A 323 -3.79 31.10 2.64
CA THR A 323 -2.85 31.21 3.78
C THR A 323 -3.23 30.30 4.94
N VAL A 324 -4.53 30.22 5.28
CA VAL A 324 -5.03 29.34 6.34
C VAL A 324 -4.82 27.87 5.97
N GLN A 325 -5.17 27.48 4.73
CA GLN A 325 -4.98 26.11 4.24
C GLN A 325 -3.50 25.70 4.26
N ALA A 326 -2.61 26.55 3.74
CA ALA A 326 -1.17 26.33 3.75
C ALA A 326 -0.66 26.10 5.18
N SER A 327 -1.06 26.97 6.12
CA SER A 327 -0.65 26.90 7.52
C SER A 327 -1.13 25.61 8.19
N ILE A 328 -2.40 25.22 8.00
CA ILE A 328 -2.97 24.00 8.58
C ILE A 328 -2.22 22.76 8.08
N LEU A 329 -1.99 22.64 6.77
CA LEU A 329 -1.28 21.49 6.20
C LEU A 329 0.17 21.40 6.68
N MET A 330 0.87 22.53 6.76
CA MET A 330 2.24 22.57 7.30
C MET A 330 2.28 22.15 8.77
N MET A 331 1.36 22.65 9.60
CA MET A 331 1.28 22.30 11.02
C MET A 331 0.94 20.82 11.23
N ILE A 332 -0.08 20.30 10.55
CA ILE A 332 -0.47 18.89 10.67
C ILE A 332 0.66 17.98 10.16
N GLY A 333 1.27 18.33 9.02
CA GLY A 333 2.41 17.59 8.46
C GLY A 333 3.60 17.54 9.42
N ALA A 334 4.02 18.69 9.95
CA ALA A 334 5.14 18.78 10.89
C ALA A 334 4.85 18.06 12.22
N ALA A 335 3.68 18.29 12.82
CA ALA A 335 3.28 17.64 14.06
C ALA A 335 3.17 16.12 13.90
N GLY A 336 2.56 15.66 12.80
CA GLY A 336 2.44 14.25 12.48
C GLY A 336 3.80 13.57 12.29
N LEU A 337 4.73 14.23 11.60
CA LEU A 337 6.09 13.73 11.40
C LEU A 337 6.86 13.63 12.73
N PHE A 338 6.77 14.66 13.57
CA PHE A 338 7.40 14.68 14.90
C PHE A 338 6.85 13.57 15.81
N LEU A 339 5.52 13.44 15.88
CA LEU A 339 4.85 12.40 16.67
C LEU A 339 5.23 11.01 16.17
N PHE A 340 5.26 10.81 14.86
CA PHE A 340 5.67 9.54 14.25
C PHE A 340 7.11 9.18 14.62
N TYR A 341 8.05 10.12 14.52
CA TYR A 341 9.45 9.87 14.88
C TYR A 341 9.62 9.56 16.37
N LYS A 342 8.90 10.28 17.24
CA LYS A 342 8.87 10.01 18.68
C LYS A 342 8.33 8.63 19.02
N ASP A 343 7.30 8.16 18.29
CA ASP A 343 6.71 6.83 18.48
C ASP A 343 7.63 5.70 18.01
N GLN A 344 8.52 5.97 17.03
CA GLN A 344 9.51 4.98 16.56
C GLN A 344 10.69 4.79 17.52
N ASN A 345 10.98 5.80 18.35
CA ASN A 345 12.13 5.81 19.28
C ASN A 345 11.75 5.44 20.72
N ARG A 346 10.51 5.01 20.96
CA ARG A 346 10.02 4.43 22.22
C ARG A 346 9.94 2.92 22.09
#